data_AF-A0AAP0G921-F1
#
_entry.id   AF-A0AAP0G921-F1
#
_cell.length_a   1.000
_cell.length_b   1.000
_cell.length_c   1.000
_cell.angle_alpha   90.00
_cell.angle_beta   90.00
_cell.angle_gamma   90.00
#
_symmetry.space_group_name_H-M   'P 1'
#
loop_
_entity.id
_entity.type
_entity.pdbx_description
1 polymer ?
#
loop_
_entity_poly.entity_id
_entity_poly.type
_entity_poly.pdbx_seq_one_letter_code
_entity_poly.pdbx_strand_id
1 'polypeptide(L)'
;MGVALGVEPPKEQIDVDIVTHVNIYADGPERSLLVMETAERPGLLIDLVNTITDINVTIQSGEFDTEGLLAKAKFHVSYKDEAFRKPLE
;
A
#
# COMPACT_ATOMS: atom_id res chain seq x y z
N MET A 1 19.56 -36.55 -18.71
CA MET A 1 20.29 -35.61 -19.59
C MET A 1 19.54 -34.30 -19.55
N GLY A 2 20.09 -33.30 -18.86
CA GLY A 2 19.53 -31.96 -18.80
C GLY A 2 20.28 -31.02 -19.75
N VAL A 3 19.54 -30.15 -20.42
CA VAL A 3 19.94 -28.83 -20.94
C VAL A 3 18.63 -28.01 -20.99
N ALA A 4 18.47 -27.06 -20.08
CA ALA A 4 18.87 -25.65 -20.19
C ALA A 4 17.71 -24.81 -20.77
N LEU A 5 16.86 -24.32 -19.87
CA LEU A 5 15.96 -23.19 -20.14
C LEU A 5 16.80 -22.02 -20.63
N GLY A 6 16.27 -21.33 -21.64
CA GLY A 6 16.93 -20.30 -22.42
C GLY A 6 17.78 -19.33 -21.61
N VAL A 7 18.93 -19.07 -22.22
CA VAL A 7 19.95 -18.09 -21.91
C VAL A 7 19.33 -16.72 -21.61
N GLU A 8 19.72 -16.19 -20.45
CA GLU A 8 19.49 -14.85 -19.91
C GLU A 8 18.08 -14.55 -19.35
N PRO A 9 17.96 -14.27 -18.03
CA PRO A 9 16.76 -13.61 -17.53
C PRO A 9 16.60 -12.29 -18.31
N PRO A 10 15.38 -11.91 -18.73
CA PRO A 10 15.17 -10.63 -19.39
C PRO A 10 15.80 -9.54 -18.51
N LYS A 11 16.78 -8.83 -19.07
CA LYS A 11 17.37 -7.61 -18.48
C LYS A 11 16.40 -6.45 -18.58
N GLU A 12 15.13 -6.68 -18.31
CA GLU A 12 14.26 -5.60 -17.91
C GLU A 12 14.66 -5.30 -16.46
N GLN A 13 15.71 -4.49 -16.33
CA GLN A 13 15.78 -3.59 -15.21
C GLN A 13 14.51 -2.75 -15.35
N ILE A 14 13.44 -3.21 -14.72
CA ILE A 14 12.26 -2.38 -14.56
C ILE A 14 12.73 -1.28 -13.62
N ASP A 15 13.20 -0.19 -14.21
CA ASP A 15 13.49 1.07 -13.54
C ASP A 15 12.13 1.67 -13.19
N VAL A 16 11.48 1.01 -12.24
CA VAL A 16 10.19 1.39 -11.72
C VAL A 16 10.51 2.44 -10.66
N ASP A 17 10.65 3.68 -11.11
CA ASP A 17 10.53 4.85 -10.23
C ASP A 17 9.05 4.93 -9.79
N ILE A 18 8.56 3.90 -9.10
CA ILE A 18 7.23 3.93 -8.49
C ILE A 18 7.39 4.78 -7.23
N VAL A 19 7.15 6.07 -7.41
CA VAL A 19 6.93 7.00 -6.31
C VAL A 19 5.75 6.48 -5.50
N THR A 20 5.93 6.40 -4.18
CA THR A 20 4.84 6.03 -3.28
C THR A 20 3.84 7.17 -3.24
N HIS A 21 2.60 6.89 -3.64
CA HIS A 21 1.49 7.83 -3.56
C HIS A 21 0.58 7.44 -2.41
N VAL A 22 0.22 8.42 -1.57
CA VAL A 22 -0.69 8.23 -0.45
C VAL A 22 -1.78 9.29 -0.53
N ASN A 23 -3.04 8.84 -0.57
CA ASN A 23 -4.21 9.70 -0.62
C ASN A 23 -5.17 9.32 0.50
N ILE A 24 -5.86 10.31 1.05
CA ILE A 24 -6.87 10.11 2.10
C ILE A 24 -8.19 10.69 1.60
N TYR A 25 -9.24 9.89 1.67
CA TYR A 25 -10.59 10.27 1.30
C TYR A 25 -11.53 10.14 2.51
N ALA A 26 -12.61 10.92 2.49
CA ALA A 26 -13.68 10.76 3.46
C ALA A 26 -14.42 9.43 3.22
N ASP A 27 -14.68 8.67 4.29
CA ASP A 27 -15.37 7.37 4.24
C ASP A 27 -16.45 7.29 5.34
N GLY A 28 -17.21 8.37 5.48
CA GLY A 28 -18.21 8.54 6.54
C GLY A 28 -17.70 9.34 7.74
N PRO A 29 -18.52 9.48 8.80
CA PRO A 29 -18.20 10.32 9.95
C PRO A 29 -17.15 9.70 10.89
N GLU A 30 -17.07 8.38 10.95
CA GLU A 30 -16.28 7.64 11.94
C GLU A 30 -14.97 7.07 11.37
N ARG A 31 -14.75 7.20 10.06
CA ARG A 31 -13.59 6.60 9.38
C ARG A 31 -13.22 7.33 8.10
N SER A 32 -12.00 7.06 7.63
CA SER A 32 -11.43 7.58 6.40
C SER A 32 -10.90 6.44 5.56
N LEU A 33 -10.80 6.67 4.25
CA LEU A 33 -10.23 5.72 3.31
C LEU A 33 -8.81 6.16 2.97
N LEU A 34 -7.81 5.39 3.41
CA LEU A 34 -6.41 5.54 3.06
C LEU A 34 -6.13 4.71 1.80
N VAL A 35 -5.72 5.35 0.71
CA VAL A 35 -5.35 4.70 -0.55
C VAL A 35 -3.87 4.91 -0.78
N MET A 36 -3.13 3.83 -1.00
CA MET A 36 -1.69 3.85 -1.23
C MET A 36 -1.33 3.07 -2.49
N GLU A 37 -0.40 3.61 -3.26
CA GLU A 37 0.16 2.97 -4.45
C GLU A 37 1.68 3.02 -4.34
N THR A 38 2.34 1.86 -4.39
CA THR A 38 3.79 1.76 -4.16
C THR A 38 4.39 0.55 -4.88
N ALA A 39 5.72 0.47 -4.94
CA ALA A 39 6.40 -0.67 -5.54
C ALA A 39 6.16 -1.94 -4.71
N GLU A 40 5.79 -3.03 -5.38
CA GLU A 40 5.60 -4.33 -4.74
C GLU A 40 6.95 -4.90 -4.28
N ARG A 41 7.00 -5.30 -3.00
CA ARG A 41 8.19 -5.90 -2.37
C ARG A 41 7.81 -6.90 -1.29
N PRO A 42 8.62 -7.94 -1.05
CA PRO A 42 8.37 -8.90 0.02
C PRO A 42 8.17 -8.21 1.38
N GLY A 43 7.05 -8.53 2.04
CA GLY A 43 6.69 -7.96 3.34
C GLY A 43 6.05 -6.57 3.28
N LEU A 44 5.67 -6.06 2.11
CA LEU A 44 5.04 -4.73 2.01
C LEU A 44 3.75 -4.63 2.84
N LEU A 45 2.85 -5.61 2.76
CA LEU A 45 1.59 -5.55 3.51
C LEU A 45 1.81 -5.45 5.03
N ILE A 46 2.77 -6.21 5.58
CA ILE A 46 3.07 -6.17 7.01
C ILE A 46 3.75 -4.84 7.39
N ASP A 47 4.60 -4.30 6.52
CA ASP A 47 5.23 -2.99 6.69
C ASP A 47 4.19 -1.86 6.73
N LEU A 48 3.22 -1.87 5.80
CA LEU A 48 2.13 -0.90 5.77
C LEU A 48 1.25 -0.99 7.03
N VAL A 49 0.82 -2.19 7.42
CA VAL A 49 -0.01 -2.39 8.61
C VAL A 49 0.71 -1.95 9.88
N ASN A 50 1.98 -2.31 10.03
CA ASN A 50 2.79 -1.87 11.17
C ASN A 50 2.97 -0.35 11.19
N THR A 51 3.27 0.27 10.04
CA THR A 51 3.46 1.72 9.94
C THR A 51 2.19 2.48 10.32
N ILE A 52 1.02 2.03 9.87
CA ILE A 52 -0.27 2.66 10.21
C ILE A 52 -0.57 2.48 11.71
N THR A 53 -0.36 1.28 12.25
CA THR A 53 -0.68 1.00 13.66
C THR A 53 0.31 1.66 14.63
N ASP A 54 1.57 1.85 14.25
CA ASP A 54 2.60 2.54 15.04
C ASP A 54 2.23 4.01 15.34
N ILE A 55 1.55 4.68 14.40
CA ILE A 55 1.06 6.05 14.57
C ILE A 55 -0.32 6.14 15.24
N ASN A 56 -0.76 5.06 15.91
CA ASN A 56 -2.04 4.95 16.61
C ASN A 56 -3.28 5.12 15.70
N VAL A 57 -3.18 4.67 14.44
CA VAL A 57 -4.31 4.61 13.53
C VAL A 57 -4.86 3.18 13.50
N THR A 58 -6.17 3.05 13.71
CA THR A 58 -6.85 1.76 13.70
C THR A 58 -7.27 1.40 12.29
N ILE A 59 -6.92 0.20 11.82
CA ILE A 59 -7.40 -0.36 10.55
C ILE A 59 -8.65 -1.20 10.83
N GLN A 60 -9.79 -0.82 10.23
CA GLN A 60 -11.07 -1.53 10.37
C GLN A 60 -11.23 -2.64 9.32
N SER A 61 -10.82 -2.35 8.09
CA SER A 61 -10.79 -3.29 6.98
C SER A 61 -9.80 -2.82 5.92
N GLY A 62 -9.33 -3.74 5.08
CA GLY A 62 -8.42 -3.38 4.00
C GLY A 62 -8.55 -4.30 2.79
N GLU A 63 -8.27 -3.73 1.63
CA GLU A 63 -8.07 -4.40 0.36
C GLU A 63 -6.62 -4.18 -0.08
N PHE A 64 -5.97 -5.24 -0.55
CA PHE A 64 -4.59 -5.20 -1.00
C PHE A 64 -4.49 -5.98 -2.31
N ASP A 65 -4.14 -5.27 -3.38
CA ASP A 65 -4.03 -5.80 -4.73
C ASP A 65 -2.59 -5.62 -5.22
N THR A 66 -2.07 -6.63 -5.90
CA THR A 66 -0.75 -6.58 -6.54
C THR A 66 -0.91 -6.78 -8.04
N GLU A 67 -0.43 -5.83 -8.82
CA GLU A 67 -0.45 -5.83 -10.27
C GLU A 67 0.99 -5.74 -10.79
N GLY A 68 1.64 -6.90 -10.99
CA GLY A 68 3.04 -6.96 -11.41
C GLY A 68 3.99 -6.45 -10.33
N LEU A 69 4.61 -5.29 -10.57
CA LEU A 69 5.50 -4.61 -9.61
C LEU A 69 4.84 -3.42 -8.89
N LEU A 70 3.52 -3.23 -9.07
CA LEU A 70 2.76 -2.20 -8.38
C LEU A 70 1.83 -2.84 -7.35
N ALA A 71 1.88 -2.33 -6.13
CA ALA A 71 0.98 -2.67 -5.05
C ALA A 71 -0.01 -1.52 -4.82
N LYS A 72 -1.29 -1.87 -4.69
CA LYS A 72 -2.37 -0.94 -4.34
C LYS A 72 -3.00 -1.40 -3.04
N ALA A 73 -3.08 -0.50 -2.07
CA ALA A 73 -3.67 -0.78 -0.77
C ALA A 73 -4.77 0.24 -0.47
N LYS A 74 -5.90 -0.26 0.01
CA LYS A 74 -7.03 0.56 0.46
C LYS A 74 -7.38 0.15 1.87
N PHE A 75 -7.24 1.04 2.84
CA PHE A 75 -7.58 0.76 4.23
C PHE A 75 -8.68 1.70 4.71
N HIS A 76 -9.74 1.14 5.29
CA HIS A 76 -10.69 1.89 6.10
C HIS A 76 -10.07 2.07 7.48
N VAL A 77 -9.80 3.32 7.85
CA VAL A 77 -9.01 3.67 9.02
C VAL A 77 -9.70 4.72 9.86
N SER A 78 -9.48 4.67 11.17
CA SER A 78 -9.94 5.68 12.11
C SER A 78 -8.81 6.10 13.05
N TYR A 79 -8.86 7.35 13.51
CA TYR A 79 -7.98 7.86 14.55
C TYR A 79 -8.85 8.27 15.74
N LYS A 80 -8.64 7.61 16.89
CA LYS A 80 -9.48 7.79 18.09
C LYS A 80 -10.98 7.61 17.80
N ASP A 81 -11.31 6.61 16.98
CA ASP A 81 -12.68 6.29 16.56
C ASP A 81 -13.37 7.41 15.74
N GLU A 82 -12.57 8.33 15.18
CA GLU A 82 -13.04 9.41 14.31
C GLU A 82 -12.34 9.39 12.94
N ALA A 83 -12.99 9.98 11.93
CA ALA A 83 -12.37 10.22 10.64
C ALA A 83 -11.19 11.21 10.74
N PHE A 84 -10.18 11.07 9.87
CA PHE A 84 -9.12 12.06 9.75
C PHE A 84 -9.70 13.42 9.36
N ARG A 85 -9.48 14.40 10.23
CA ARG A 85 -9.85 15.78 9.95
C ARG A 85 -8.74 16.44 9.14
N LYS A 86 -9.10 17.26 8.16
CA LYS A 86 -8.13 18.13 7.51
C LYS A 86 -7.43 18.99 8.58
N PRO A 87 -6.12 19.27 8.44
CA PRO A 87 -5.47 20.24 9.31
C PRO A 87 -6.30 21.54 9.33
N LEU A 88 -6.44 22.18 10.49
CA LEU A 88 -7.22 23.41 10.63
C LEU A 88 -6.74 24.43 9.58
N GLU A 89 -7.64 24.80 8.67
CA GLU A 89 -7.51 25.96 7.78
C GLU A 89 -7.97 27.24 8.52
#